data_AF-A0A2E0KY26-F1
#
_entry.id   AF-A0A2E0KY26-F1
#
_cell.length_a   1.000
_cell.length_b   1.000
_cell.length_c   1.000
_cell.angle_alpha   90.00
_cell.angle_beta   90.00
_cell.angle_gamma   90.00
#
_symmetry.space_group_name_H-M   'P 1'
#
loop_
_entity.id
_entity.type
_entity.pdbx_description
1 polymer ?
#
loop_
_entity_poly.entity_id
_entity_poly.type
_entity_poly.pdbx_seq_one_letter_code
_entity_poly.pdbx_strand_id
1 'polypeptide(L)'
;MLPKRLGVKYFVDPSVEVDLAKYVPIYQRWIQREWVEGLLIDVANYDHVYHGPGVILIGDEADYAMDMREGRPGLLYTRKRQLMDTLAQELDRDARLALIAVQKLLGEPTLQGISFDLSEVQLYFFDRLALPNTPDTFSALTSELQAFADRVYPGAQVALESVSSDTREPFTVRLKANGTFDVETLLANIDSTEAIAE
;
A
#
# COMPACT_ATOMS: atom_id res chain seq x y z
N MET A 1 12.24 -14.07 -4.49
CA MET A 1 11.53 -14.07 -5.81
C MET A 1 11.04 -12.65 -6.06
N LEU A 2 11.13 -12.10 -7.28
CA LEU A 2 10.84 -10.69 -7.55
C LEU A 2 9.51 -10.50 -8.31
N PRO A 3 8.53 -9.77 -7.74
CA PRO A 3 7.29 -9.47 -8.44
C PRO A 3 7.49 -8.40 -9.51
N LYS A 4 6.83 -8.56 -10.66
CA LYS A 4 6.78 -7.49 -11.69
C LYS A 4 5.93 -6.30 -11.28
N ARG A 5 4.96 -6.53 -10.41
CA ARG A 5 4.00 -5.56 -9.89
C ARG A 5 3.68 -5.89 -8.44
N LEU A 6 3.87 -4.91 -7.59
CA LEU A 6 3.61 -4.97 -6.15
C LEU A 6 2.55 -3.92 -5.80
N GLY A 7 1.68 -4.25 -4.86
CA GLY A 7 0.75 -3.29 -4.27
C GLY A 7 0.91 -3.22 -2.77
N VAL A 8 0.79 -2.02 -2.20
CA VAL A 8 0.83 -1.77 -0.75
C VAL A 8 -0.42 -0.98 -0.36
N LYS A 9 -1.22 -1.52 0.54
CA LYS A 9 -2.45 -0.87 1.03
C LYS A 9 -2.37 -0.61 2.53
N TYR A 10 -2.59 0.65 2.90
CA TYR A 10 -2.86 1.06 4.28
C TYR A 10 -4.36 1.34 4.43
N PHE A 11 -4.97 0.79 5.45
CA PHE A 11 -6.41 0.88 5.65
C PHE A 11 -6.80 2.19 6.32
N VAL A 12 -7.95 2.74 5.91
CA VAL A 12 -8.63 3.77 6.69
C VAL A 12 -9.15 3.13 7.98
N ASP A 13 -9.12 3.89 9.08
CA ASP A 13 -9.65 3.42 10.36
C ASP A 13 -11.12 2.97 10.19
N PRO A 14 -11.51 1.78 10.69
CA PRO A 14 -12.87 1.26 10.53
C PRO A 14 -13.98 2.16 11.09
N SER A 15 -13.65 3.09 11.99
CA SER A 15 -14.59 4.08 12.55
C SER A 15 -14.85 5.28 11.64
N VAL A 16 -14.10 5.42 10.54
CA VAL A 16 -14.18 6.55 9.61
C VAL A 16 -14.94 6.14 8.35
N GLU A 17 -15.94 6.94 7.99
CA GLU A 17 -16.64 6.80 6.72
C GLU A 17 -15.88 7.54 5.60
N VAL A 18 -15.70 6.87 4.45
CA VAL A 18 -14.99 7.45 3.30
C VAL A 18 -15.98 7.95 2.26
N ASP A 19 -15.95 9.27 2.04
CA ASP A 19 -16.66 9.92 0.93
C ASP A 19 -15.77 10.00 -0.32
N LEU A 20 -15.97 9.06 -1.25
CA LEU A 20 -15.20 8.97 -2.49
C LEU A 20 -15.36 10.20 -3.39
N ALA A 21 -16.47 10.93 -3.32
CA ALA A 21 -16.71 12.11 -4.16
C ALA A 21 -15.67 13.21 -3.94
N LYS A 22 -15.01 13.21 -2.77
CA LYS A 22 -13.94 14.15 -2.42
C LYS A 22 -12.60 13.84 -3.09
N TYR A 23 -12.35 12.61 -3.52
CA TYR A 23 -11.02 12.17 -3.97
C TYR A 23 -10.67 12.61 -5.39
N VAL A 24 -11.66 12.71 -6.29
CA VAL A 24 -11.43 13.21 -7.65
C VAL A 24 -10.78 14.61 -7.65
N PRO A 25 -11.35 15.64 -6.99
CA PRO A 25 -10.73 16.96 -6.96
C PRO A 25 -9.42 17.00 -6.15
N ILE A 26 -9.22 16.10 -5.19
CA ILE A 26 -7.94 15.95 -4.47
C ILE A 26 -6.85 15.48 -5.44
N TYR A 27 -7.09 14.37 -6.14
CA TYR A 27 -6.11 13.80 -7.07
C TYR A 27 -5.84 14.69 -8.27
N GLN A 28 -6.83 15.45 -8.76
CA GLN A 28 -6.59 16.48 -9.77
C GLN A 28 -5.64 17.57 -9.28
N ARG A 29 -5.73 17.99 -8.00
CA ARG A 29 -4.75 18.92 -7.42
C ARG A 29 -3.37 18.27 -7.28
N TRP A 30 -3.30 16.99 -6.94
CA TRP A 30 -2.03 16.28 -6.83
C TRP A 30 -1.30 16.23 -8.17
N ILE A 31 -2.03 15.98 -9.28
CA ILE A 31 -1.48 16.06 -10.64
C ILE A 31 -0.93 17.46 -10.91
N GLN A 32 -1.72 18.51 -10.65
CA GLN A 32 -1.32 19.90 -10.92
C GLN A 32 -0.11 20.38 -10.12
N ARG A 33 0.12 19.80 -8.93
CA ARG A 33 1.15 20.23 -7.98
C ARG A 33 2.30 19.24 -7.83
N GLU A 34 2.28 18.14 -8.57
CA GLU A 34 3.30 17.07 -8.51
C GLU A 34 3.57 16.64 -7.06
N TRP A 35 2.51 16.40 -6.29
CA TRP A 35 2.61 16.25 -4.83
C TRP A 35 3.15 14.91 -4.32
N VAL A 36 3.19 13.91 -5.19
CA VAL A 36 3.78 12.61 -4.92
C VAL A 36 4.75 12.27 -6.05
N GLU A 37 5.69 11.37 -5.77
CA GLU A 37 6.73 10.96 -6.72
C GLU A 37 6.13 10.23 -7.94
N GLY A 38 6.71 10.48 -9.11
CA GLY A 38 6.32 9.86 -10.38
C GLY A 38 5.52 10.80 -11.29
N LEU A 39 5.30 10.37 -12.52
CA LEU A 39 4.52 11.11 -13.51
C LEU A 39 3.03 10.79 -13.35
N LEU A 40 2.27 11.74 -12.80
CA LEU A 40 0.82 11.62 -12.65
C LEU A 40 0.12 12.05 -13.96
N ILE A 41 -0.86 11.25 -14.40
CA ILE A 41 -1.46 11.37 -15.74
C ILE A 41 -2.94 11.74 -15.67
N ASP A 42 -3.75 10.94 -14.95
CA ASP A 42 -5.22 11.06 -14.99
C ASP A 42 -5.88 10.54 -13.71
N VAL A 43 -7.19 10.78 -13.57
CA VAL A 43 -8.01 10.25 -12.48
C VAL A 43 -9.20 9.46 -13.04
N ALA A 44 -9.29 8.17 -12.69
CA ALA A 44 -10.44 7.33 -13.00
C ALA A 44 -11.37 7.20 -11.78
N ASN A 45 -12.67 7.41 -11.99
CA ASN A 45 -13.68 7.30 -10.94
C ASN A 45 -14.54 6.03 -11.11
N TYR A 46 -14.45 5.11 -10.15
CA TYR A 46 -15.27 3.91 -10.03
C TYR A 46 -16.10 3.88 -8.74
N ASP A 47 -16.44 5.03 -8.18
CA ASP A 47 -17.29 5.18 -6.99
C ASP A 47 -18.60 4.36 -7.03
N HIS A 48 -19.20 4.24 -8.20
CA HIS A 48 -20.42 3.48 -8.46
C HIS A 48 -20.25 1.95 -8.41
N VAL A 49 -19.01 1.45 -8.39
CA VAL A 49 -18.72 0.01 -8.34
C VAL A 49 -18.64 -0.42 -6.88
N TYR A 50 -19.65 -1.18 -6.43
CA TYR A 50 -19.70 -1.70 -5.07
C TYR A 50 -18.49 -2.58 -4.76
N HIS A 51 -17.79 -2.27 -3.65
CA HIS A 51 -16.51 -2.89 -3.25
C HIS A 51 -15.48 -2.93 -4.39
N GLY A 52 -15.52 -1.92 -5.26
CA GLY A 52 -14.67 -1.79 -6.43
C GLY A 52 -13.35 -1.08 -6.14
N PRO A 53 -12.66 -0.67 -7.21
CA PRO A 53 -11.38 0.06 -7.12
C PRO A 53 -11.47 1.47 -6.53
N GLY A 54 -12.69 2.01 -6.35
CA GLY A 54 -12.91 3.37 -5.87
C GLY A 54 -12.38 4.43 -6.83
N VAL A 55 -11.63 5.42 -6.32
CA VAL A 55 -11.04 6.48 -7.15
C VAL A 55 -9.56 6.20 -7.34
N ILE A 56 -9.09 6.19 -8.59
CA ILE A 56 -7.71 5.86 -8.95
C ILE A 56 -7.04 7.08 -9.59
N LEU A 57 -5.95 7.54 -8.98
CA LEU A 57 -4.95 8.42 -9.58
C LEU A 57 -3.95 7.57 -10.38
N ILE A 58 -3.97 7.75 -11.69
CA ILE A 58 -3.17 6.99 -12.65
C ILE A 58 -1.85 7.73 -12.89
N GLY A 59 -0.73 7.05 -12.66
CA GLY A 59 0.62 7.51 -13.02
C GLY A 59 1.33 6.57 -14.00
N ASP A 60 2.46 7.00 -14.56
CA ASP A 60 3.27 6.16 -15.47
C ASP A 60 3.95 4.99 -14.74
N GLU A 61 4.52 5.27 -13.58
CA GLU A 61 5.27 4.31 -12.77
C GLU A 61 4.36 3.52 -11.83
N ALA A 62 3.34 4.16 -11.29
CA ALA A 62 2.44 3.58 -10.31
C ALA A 62 1.06 4.24 -10.31
N ASP A 63 0.08 3.51 -9.79
CA ASP A 63 -1.26 4.02 -9.49
C ASP A 63 -1.40 4.23 -7.98
N TYR A 64 -2.14 5.26 -7.58
CA TYR A 64 -2.64 5.45 -6.23
C TYR A 64 -4.16 5.31 -6.27
N ALA A 65 -4.77 4.58 -5.35
CA ALA A 65 -6.22 4.43 -5.30
C ALA A 65 -6.75 4.60 -3.88
N MET A 66 -7.87 5.30 -3.74
CA MET A 66 -8.75 5.14 -2.59
C MET A 66 -9.59 3.88 -2.84
N ASP A 67 -9.02 2.73 -2.51
CA ASP A 67 -9.52 1.40 -2.86
C ASP A 67 -10.58 0.91 -1.86
N MET A 68 -11.69 0.40 -2.38
CA MET A 68 -12.84 -0.07 -1.60
C MET A 68 -13.00 -1.60 -1.61
N ARG A 69 -12.03 -2.33 -2.18
CA ARG A 69 -12.12 -3.79 -2.28
C ARG A 69 -12.23 -4.43 -0.91
N GLU A 70 -12.87 -5.59 -0.88
CA GLU A 70 -13.19 -6.33 0.35
C GLU A 70 -14.10 -5.54 1.32
N GLY A 71 -14.69 -4.42 0.89
CA GLY A 71 -15.46 -3.53 1.76
C GLY A 71 -14.62 -2.79 2.80
N ARG A 72 -13.30 -2.77 2.62
CA ARG A 72 -12.36 -2.13 3.54
C ARG A 72 -11.66 -0.97 2.84
N PRO A 73 -12.07 0.28 3.06
CA PRO A 73 -11.42 1.42 2.45
C PRO A 73 -9.94 1.48 2.85
N GLY A 74 -9.07 1.77 1.89
CA GLY A 74 -7.67 2.09 2.16
C GLY A 74 -6.98 2.74 0.98
N LEU A 75 -5.87 3.42 1.25
CA LEU A 75 -4.99 3.90 0.19
C LEU A 75 -4.16 2.73 -0.33
N LEU A 76 -4.36 2.37 -1.59
CA LEU A 76 -3.59 1.36 -2.30
C LEU A 76 -2.62 2.04 -3.26
N TYR A 77 -1.33 1.84 -3.03
CA TYR A 77 -0.29 2.10 -4.01
C TYR A 77 -0.07 0.84 -4.85
N THR A 78 0.00 0.95 -6.18
CA THR A 78 0.30 -0.18 -7.08
C THR A 78 1.37 0.19 -8.08
N ARG A 79 2.55 -0.41 -7.93
CA ARG A 79 3.64 -0.29 -8.90
C ARG A 79 3.33 -1.06 -10.19
N LYS A 80 3.67 -0.46 -11.34
CA LYS A 80 3.41 -1.06 -12.67
C LYS A 80 4.59 -1.86 -13.24
N ARG A 81 5.80 -1.65 -12.72
CA ARG A 81 7.03 -2.30 -13.18
C ARG A 81 8.02 -2.50 -12.03
N GLN A 82 8.76 -3.60 -12.04
CA GLN A 82 9.90 -3.81 -11.15
C GLN A 82 11.01 -2.81 -11.50
N LEU A 83 11.63 -2.21 -10.49
CA LEU A 83 12.71 -1.24 -10.60
C LEU A 83 13.93 -1.60 -9.76
N MET A 84 13.76 -2.38 -8.70
CA MET A 84 14.82 -2.75 -7.76
C MET A 84 15.30 -4.18 -7.99
N ASP A 85 16.50 -4.46 -7.49
CA ASP A 85 17.17 -5.75 -7.65
C ASP A 85 16.72 -6.78 -6.61
N THR A 86 16.10 -6.34 -5.51
CA THR A 86 15.65 -7.22 -4.41
C THR A 86 14.22 -6.91 -3.99
N LEU A 87 13.51 -7.93 -3.50
CA LEU A 87 12.15 -7.76 -2.99
C LEU A 87 12.14 -6.86 -1.74
N ALA A 88 13.18 -6.92 -0.90
CA ALA A 88 13.31 -6.03 0.24
C ALA A 88 13.30 -4.54 -0.18
N GLN A 89 14.08 -4.19 -1.21
CA GLN A 89 14.11 -2.83 -1.74
C GLN A 89 12.78 -2.40 -2.38
N GLU A 90 12.10 -3.31 -3.10
CA GLU A 90 10.75 -3.02 -3.64
C GLU A 90 9.75 -2.76 -2.52
N LEU A 91 9.74 -3.60 -1.48
CA LEU A 91 8.84 -3.47 -0.33
C LEU A 91 9.08 -2.15 0.41
N ASP A 92 10.34 -1.83 0.72
CA ASP A 92 10.70 -0.61 1.44
C ASP A 92 10.28 0.63 0.64
N ARG A 93 10.60 0.68 -0.66
CA ARG A 93 10.24 1.79 -1.54
C ARG A 93 8.74 1.96 -1.69
N ASP A 94 8.02 0.90 -2.02
CA ASP A 94 6.59 0.98 -2.30
C ASP A 94 5.79 1.27 -1.02
N ALA A 95 6.21 0.75 0.13
CA ALA A 95 5.63 1.10 1.42
C ALA A 95 5.88 2.57 1.79
N ARG A 96 7.10 3.07 1.59
CA ARG A 96 7.43 4.49 1.78
C ARG A 96 6.55 5.40 0.92
N LEU A 97 6.42 5.10 -0.38
CA LEU A 97 5.61 5.90 -1.29
C LEU A 97 4.11 5.86 -0.95
N ALA A 98 3.62 4.70 -0.50
CA ALA A 98 2.27 4.57 0.02
C ALA A 98 2.08 5.43 1.28
N LEU A 99 3.00 5.39 2.25
CA LEU A 99 2.96 6.20 3.47
C LEU A 99 3.05 7.70 3.20
N ILE A 100 3.88 8.14 2.25
CA ILE A 100 3.92 9.56 1.82
C ILE A 100 2.55 9.99 1.32
N ALA A 101 1.90 9.17 0.50
CA ALA A 101 0.56 9.48 0.01
C ALA A 101 -0.51 9.43 1.14
N VAL A 102 -0.38 8.53 2.13
CA VAL A 102 -1.21 8.58 3.36
C VAL A 102 -1.02 9.92 4.08
N GLN A 103 0.23 10.36 4.27
CA GLN A 103 0.55 11.63 4.90
C GLN A 103 -0.09 12.82 4.16
N LYS A 104 -0.06 12.80 2.82
CA LYS A 104 -0.70 13.84 2.01
C LYS A 104 -2.22 13.84 2.19
N LEU A 105 -2.88 12.68 2.22
CA LEU A 105 -4.32 12.59 2.47
C LEU A 105 -4.71 13.07 3.87
N LEU A 106 -3.94 12.72 4.90
CA LEU A 106 -4.14 13.22 6.27
C LEU A 106 -4.03 14.74 6.36
N GLY A 107 -3.23 15.36 5.48
CA GLY A 107 -3.08 16.81 5.36
C GLY A 107 -4.15 17.51 4.51
N GLU A 108 -5.06 16.79 3.84
CA GLU A 108 -6.09 17.39 2.99
C GLU A 108 -7.19 18.04 3.83
N PRO A 109 -7.41 19.37 3.72
CA PRO A 109 -8.45 20.05 4.51
C PRO A 109 -9.86 19.53 4.25
N THR A 110 -10.12 19.02 3.05
CA THR A 110 -11.43 18.47 2.65
C THR A 110 -11.72 17.10 3.25
N LEU A 111 -10.70 16.42 3.79
CA LEU A 111 -10.79 15.11 4.44
C LEU A 111 -10.70 15.22 5.97
N GLN A 112 -11.18 16.31 6.55
CA GLN A 112 -11.19 16.49 8.01
C GLN A 112 -11.81 15.27 8.71
N GLY A 113 -11.05 14.69 9.65
CA GLY A 113 -11.47 13.51 10.42
C GLY A 113 -11.05 12.17 9.80
N ILE A 114 -10.38 12.15 8.65
CA ILE A 114 -9.79 10.91 8.13
C ILE A 114 -8.64 10.45 9.02
N SER A 115 -8.58 9.15 9.29
CA SER A 115 -7.48 8.47 9.97
C SER A 115 -7.21 7.12 9.32
N PHE A 116 -6.00 6.60 9.51
CA PHE A 116 -5.56 5.32 8.95
C PHE A 116 -5.16 4.38 10.09
N ASP A 117 -5.48 3.10 9.95
CA ASP A 117 -4.93 2.05 10.80
C ASP A 117 -3.57 1.63 10.25
N LEU A 118 -2.52 2.19 10.86
CA LEU A 118 -1.14 1.94 10.48
C LEU A 118 -0.55 0.70 11.16
N SER A 119 -1.32 0.01 12.01
CA SER A 119 -0.94 -1.29 12.56
C SER A 119 -1.14 -2.43 11.55
N GLU A 120 -1.86 -2.16 10.45
CA GLU A 120 -2.17 -3.13 9.42
C GLU A 120 -1.74 -2.65 8.03
N VAL A 121 -1.03 -3.50 7.29
CA VAL A 121 -0.68 -3.26 5.89
C VAL A 121 -0.93 -4.53 5.07
N GLN A 122 -1.49 -4.35 3.87
CA GLN A 122 -1.76 -5.46 2.94
C GLN A 122 -0.87 -5.33 1.70
N LEU A 123 -0.16 -6.41 1.39
CA LEU A 123 0.79 -6.52 0.29
C LEU A 123 0.21 -7.42 -0.81
N TYR A 124 0.16 -6.92 -2.03
CA TYR A 124 -0.40 -7.61 -3.19
C TYR A 124 0.70 -7.97 -4.19
N PHE A 125 0.78 -9.25 -4.54
CA PHE A 125 1.68 -9.77 -5.57
C PHE A 125 0.85 -10.16 -6.78
N PHE A 126 0.84 -9.30 -7.80
CA PHE A 126 -0.06 -9.46 -8.96
C PHE A 126 0.41 -10.48 -9.99
N ASP A 127 1.68 -10.90 -9.95
CA ASP A 127 2.24 -11.87 -10.89
C ASP A 127 1.86 -13.31 -10.50
N ARG A 128 0.66 -13.74 -10.88
CA ARG A 128 0.16 -15.10 -10.59
C ARG A 128 0.94 -16.21 -11.31
N LEU A 129 1.79 -15.89 -12.30
CA LEU A 129 2.61 -16.89 -12.98
C LEU A 129 3.85 -17.21 -12.16
N ALA A 130 4.54 -16.18 -11.67
CA ALA A 130 5.76 -16.34 -10.85
C ALA A 130 5.47 -16.53 -9.36
N LEU A 131 4.39 -15.93 -8.86
CA LEU A 131 3.97 -15.92 -7.46
C LEU A 131 2.48 -16.31 -7.36
N PRO A 132 2.14 -17.56 -7.67
CA PRO A 132 0.75 -18.04 -7.61
C PRO A 132 0.23 -18.01 -6.16
N ASN A 133 -1.05 -17.69 -5.98
CA ASN A 133 -1.66 -17.65 -4.65
C ASN A 133 -1.79 -19.07 -4.05
N THR A 134 -0.74 -19.51 -3.37
CA THR A 134 -0.55 -20.88 -2.89
C THR A 134 0.17 -20.88 -1.54
N PRO A 135 -0.04 -21.90 -0.69
CA PRO A 135 0.72 -22.04 0.55
C PRO A 135 2.24 -22.08 0.33
N ASP A 136 2.70 -22.71 -0.74
CA ASP A 136 4.13 -22.79 -1.07
C ASP A 136 4.74 -21.41 -1.34
N THR A 137 4.01 -20.53 -2.03
CA THR A 137 4.44 -19.14 -2.28
C THR A 137 4.50 -18.36 -0.96
N PHE A 138 3.51 -18.56 -0.08
CA PHE A 138 3.53 -17.97 1.25
C PHE A 138 4.75 -18.41 2.07
N SER A 139 5.00 -19.72 2.15
CA SER A 139 6.18 -20.25 2.84
C SER A 139 7.49 -19.76 2.25
N ALA A 140 7.58 -19.65 0.92
CA ALA A 140 8.79 -19.17 0.24
C ALA A 140 9.10 -17.69 0.52
N LEU A 141 8.08 -16.84 0.73
CA LEU A 141 8.27 -15.41 0.99
C LEU A 141 8.24 -15.04 2.47
N THR A 142 7.85 -15.97 3.37
CA THR A 142 7.65 -15.68 4.80
C THR A 142 8.88 -15.02 5.44
N SER A 143 10.10 -15.51 5.16
CA SER A 143 11.32 -14.93 5.75
C SER A 143 11.60 -13.51 5.28
N GLU A 144 11.40 -13.21 3.99
CA GLU A 144 11.60 -11.87 3.43
C GLU A 144 10.52 -10.89 3.96
N LEU A 145 9.28 -11.36 4.06
CA LEU A 145 8.15 -10.59 4.60
C LEU A 145 8.30 -10.32 6.10
N GLN A 146 8.80 -11.29 6.87
CA GLN A 146 9.07 -11.08 8.30
C GLN A 146 10.21 -10.07 8.50
N ALA A 147 11.28 -10.15 7.71
CA ALA A 147 12.35 -9.17 7.77
C ALA A 147 11.86 -7.76 7.42
N PHE A 148 10.93 -7.62 6.47
CA PHE A 148 10.26 -6.36 6.18
C PHE A 148 9.39 -5.89 7.35
N ALA A 149 8.58 -6.77 7.94
CA ALA A 149 7.76 -6.47 9.11
C ALA A 149 8.59 -5.95 10.29
N ASP A 150 9.72 -6.61 10.58
CA ASP A 150 10.63 -6.24 11.67
C ASP A 150 11.29 -4.87 11.44
N ARG A 151 11.52 -4.48 10.17
CA ARG A 151 11.99 -3.14 9.82
C ARG A 151 10.91 -2.09 10.01
N VAL A 152 9.70 -2.33 9.50
CA VAL A 152 8.59 -1.36 9.56
C VAL A 152 8.08 -1.16 10.99
N TYR A 153 8.03 -2.25 11.77
CA TYR A 153 7.50 -2.27 13.13
C TYR A 153 8.53 -2.79 14.17
N PRO A 154 9.65 -2.08 14.40
CA PRO A 154 10.71 -2.56 15.29
C PRO A 154 10.19 -2.84 16.70
N GLY A 155 10.45 -4.06 17.19
CA GLY A 155 10.06 -4.49 18.54
C GLY A 155 8.58 -4.81 18.73
N ALA A 156 7.74 -4.66 17.70
CA ALA A 156 6.35 -5.09 17.75
C ALA A 156 6.21 -6.57 17.37
N GLN A 157 5.22 -7.24 17.96
CA GLN A 157 4.81 -8.56 17.47
C GLN A 157 3.96 -8.37 16.21
N VAL A 158 4.42 -8.92 15.08
CA VAL A 158 3.71 -8.85 13.80
C VAL A 158 3.22 -10.23 13.38
N ALA A 159 1.92 -10.35 13.08
CA ALA A 159 1.34 -11.53 12.48
C ALA A 159 1.32 -11.39 10.95
N LEU A 160 1.75 -12.43 10.24
CA LEU A 160 1.69 -12.52 8.78
C LEU A 160 0.61 -13.53 8.40
N GLU A 161 -0.35 -13.11 7.58
CA GLU A 161 -1.50 -13.93 7.18
C GLU A 161 -1.71 -13.88 5.66
N SER A 162 -1.91 -15.04 5.04
CA SER A 162 -2.43 -15.09 3.65
C SER A 162 -3.91 -14.72 3.67
N VAL A 163 -4.31 -13.76 2.84
CA VAL A 163 -5.67 -13.18 2.87
C VAL A 163 -6.72 -14.10 2.26
N SER A 164 -6.34 -14.91 1.27
CA SER A 164 -7.26 -15.77 0.52
C SER A 164 -6.54 -17.02 0.01
N SER A 165 -7.26 -18.13 -0.04
CA SER A 165 -6.79 -19.38 -0.65
C SER A 165 -7.30 -19.57 -2.09
N ASP A 166 -8.03 -18.59 -2.65
CA ASP A 166 -8.49 -18.65 -4.04
C ASP A 166 -7.31 -18.39 -4.99
N THR A 167 -6.96 -19.41 -5.78
CA THR A 167 -5.85 -19.35 -6.74
C THR A 167 -6.10 -18.38 -7.89
N ARG A 168 -7.34 -17.91 -8.07
CA ARG A 168 -7.69 -16.88 -9.06
C ARG A 168 -7.33 -15.48 -8.58
N GLU A 169 -7.22 -15.27 -7.28
CA GLU A 169 -6.85 -13.98 -6.70
C GLU A 169 -5.33 -13.78 -6.72
N PRO A 170 -4.85 -12.53 -6.70
CA PRO A 170 -3.42 -12.27 -6.51
C PRO A 170 -2.97 -12.81 -5.15
N PHE A 171 -1.75 -13.33 -5.09
CA PHE A 171 -1.16 -13.71 -3.81
C PHE A 171 -1.07 -12.46 -2.93
N THR A 172 -1.71 -12.52 -1.77
CA THR A 172 -1.90 -11.33 -0.92
C THR A 172 -1.58 -11.70 0.53
N VAL A 173 -0.74 -10.88 1.15
CA VAL A 173 -0.32 -11.06 2.56
C VAL A 173 -0.70 -9.84 3.36
N ARG A 174 -1.30 -10.08 4.52
CA ARG A 174 -1.61 -9.06 5.52
C ARG A 174 -0.59 -9.15 6.66
N LEU A 175 0.00 -8.01 7.00
CA LEU A 175 0.82 -7.83 8.17
C LEU A 175 -0.02 -7.09 9.21
N LYS A 176 -0.05 -7.61 10.43
CA LYS A 176 -0.75 -7.00 11.56
C LYS A 176 0.17 -6.89 12.77
N ALA A 177 0.62 -5.68 13.07
CA ALA A 177 1.44 -5.37 14.21
C ALA A 177 0.58 -5.10 15.45
N ASN A 178 1.05 -5.52 16.63
CA ASN A 178 0.43 -5.15 17.89
C ASN A 178 0.95 -3.78 18.35
N GLY A 179 0.08 -2.76 18.34
CA GLY A 179 0.42 -1.41 18.81
C GLY A 179 -0.34 -0.31 18.05
N THR A 180 0.00 0.93 18.36
CA THR A 180 -0.44 2.12 17.62
C THR A 180 0.77 2.75 16.97
N PHE A 181 0.65 3.15 15.71
CA PHE A 181 1.72 3.73 14.92
C PHE A 181 1.25 5.00 14.23
N ASP A 182 2.18 5.91 13.95
CA ASP A 182 1.96 7.11 13.15
C ASP A 182 2.83 7.08 11.89
N VAL A 183 2.48 7.90 10.90
CA VAL A 183 3.14 7.91 9.59
C VAL A 183 4.60 8.32 9.70
N GLU A 184 4.94 9.25 10.58
CA GLU A 184 6.30 9.77 10.75
C GLU A 184 7.24 8.67 11.27
N THR A 185 6.79 7.93 12.28
CA THR A 185 7.52 6.79 12.86
C THR A 185 7.75 5.70 11.82
N LEU A 186 6.72 5.30 11.07
CA LEU A 186 6.87 4.24 10.06
C LEU A 186 7.79 4.67 8.91
N LEU A 187 7.71 5.93 8.46
CA LEU A 187 8.63 6.47 7.46
C LEU A 187 10.08 6.46 7.95
N ALA A 188 10.32 6.94 9.18
CA ALA A 188 11.65 6.95 9.77
C ALA A 188 12.24 5.53 9.88
N ASN A 189 11.43 4.54 10.25
CA ASN A 189 11.85 3.14 10.33
C ASN A 189 12.31 2.58 8.98
N ILE A 190 11.59 2.90 7.89
CA ILE A 190 11.93 2.46 6.54
C ILE A 190 13.20 3.18 6.05
N ASP A 191 13.26 4.51 6.18
CA ASP A 191 14.38 5.33 5.68
C ASP A 191 15.70 5.07 6.44
N SER A 192 15.65 4.69 7.72
CA SER A 192 16.84 4.41 8.54
C SER A 192 17.71 3.25 8.02
N THR A 193 17.24 2.49 7.03
CA THR A 193 17.94 1.34 6.46
C THR A 193 18.79 1.72 5.24
N GLU A 194 18.48 2.80 4.50
CA GLU A 194 19.29 3.23 3.35
C GLU A 194 20.71 3.68 3.78
N ALA A 195 20.88 4.15 5.03
CA ALA A 195 22.16 4.63 5.55
C ALA A 195 23.19 3.52 5.90
N ILE A 196 22.82 2.24 5.82
CA ILE A 196 23.72 1.10 6.16
C ILE A 196 24.21 0.38 4.89
N ALA A 197 23.75 0.81 3.70
CA ALA A 197 24.06 0.18 2.42
C ALA A 197 25.04 0.97 1.52
N GLU A 198 25.69 2.03 2.03
CA GLU A 198 26.82 2.73 1.38
C GLU A 198 28.17 2.41 2.03
#